data_AF-A0AAU9KZL2-F1
#
_entry.id   AF-A0AAU9KZL2-F1
#
_cell.length_a   1.000
_cell.length_b   1.000
_cell.length_c   1.000
_cell.angle_alpha   90.00
_cell.angle_beta   90.00
_cell.angle_gamma   90.00
#
_symmetry.space_group_name_H-M   'P 1'
#
loop_
_entity.id
_entity.type
_entity.pdbx_description
1 polymer ?
#
loop_
_entity_poly.entity_id
_entity_poly.type
_entity_poly.pdbx_seq_one_letter_code
_entity_poly.pdbx_strand_id
1 'polypeptide(L)'
;MFSSWDLVRPTLWHPMSMLELSMMDMNAMPQLSMSMRNVPGVSTDEEFFKDLPTAEQQKEKNETPAEAENKRAFSSYSFSSSSVVDEEGRKVMSTRRRYEDSTGRLKAEHEREVMGKRLKTVWNRKYGNDEGEHHTICSQSTPEEFEKLWSTTPFGKAQEKKKKELKESSEAAQDEQQKQLKQQQDQHQKQETTKSA
;
A
#
# COMPACT_ATOMS: atom_id res chain seq x y z
N MET A 1 9.92 -14.96 1.07
CA MET A 1 9.48 -14.23 2.27
C MET A 1 8.91 -12.90 1.81
N PHE A 2 7.78 -12.48 2.38
CA PHE A 2 7.21 -11.16 2.12
C PHE A 2 8.07 -10.11 2.84
N SER A 3 8.59 -9.13 2.09
CA SER A 3 9.39 -8.01 2.61
C SER A 3 8.48 -6.95 3.23
N SER A 4 9.00 -6.12 4.13
CA SER A 4 8.34 -4.88 4.59
C SER A 4 7.92 -4.01 3.42
N TRP A 5 8.67 -4.12 2.31
CA TRP A 5 8.40 -3.45 1.05
C TRP A 5 7.07 -3.88 0.41
N ASP A 6 6.62 -5.12 0.62
CA ASP A 6 5.39 -5.58 0.01
C ASP A 6 4.14 -4.89 0.59
N LEU A 7 4.22 -4.33 1.80
CA LEU A 7 3.10 -3.66 2.47
C LEU A 7 2.67 -2.35 1.81
N VAL A 8 3.56 -1.74 1.04
CA VAL A 8 3.37 -0.46 0.34
C VAL A 8 3.24 -0.65 -1.18
N ARG A 9 3.23 -1.90 -1.66
CA ARG A 9 2.92 -2.22 -3.05
C ARG A 9 1.43 -1.99 -3.36
N PRO A 10 1.08 -1.60 -4.60
CA PRO A 10 -0.30 -1.37 -4.99
C PRO A 10 -1.25 -2.55 -4.72
N THR A 11 -0.77 -3.78 -4.92
CA THR A 11 -1.56 -5.01 -4.76
C THR A 11 -1.95 -5.30 -3.31
N LEU A 12 -1.14 -4.89 -2.34
CA LEU A 12 -1.37 -5.16 -0.93
C LEU A 12 -1.84 -3.95 -0.12
N TRP A 13 -1.85 -2.76 -0.73
CA TRP A 13 -2.27 -1.52 -0.10
C TRP A 13 -3.65 -1.65 0.56
N HIS A 14 -4.68 -1.92 -0.24
CA HIS A 14 -6.05 -1.99 0.23
C HIS A 14 -6.29 -3.18 1.18
N PRO A 15 -5.88 -4.43 0.85
CA PRO A 15 -6.05 -5.57 1.75
C PRO A 15 -5.46 -5.33 3.14
N MET A 16 -4.27 -4.74 3.23
CA MET A 16 -3.61 -4.50 4.52
C MET A 16 -4.21 -3.31 5.27
N SER A 17 -4.58 -2.23 4.57
CA SER A 17 -5.27 -1.10 5.20
C SER A 17 -6.61 -1.51 5.82
N MET A 18 -7.39 -2.34 5.11
CA MET A 18 -8.69 -2.81 5.59
C MET A 18 -8.54 -3.77 6.77
N LEU A 19 -7.52 -4.63 6.75
CA LEU A 19 -7.20 -5.50 7.87
C LEU A 19 -6.89 -4.69 9.13
N GLU A 20 -6.02 -3.69 9.03
CA GLU A 20 -5.64 -2.84 10.16
C GLU A 20 -6.83 -2.05 10.71
N LEU A 21 -7.65 -1.48 9.84
CA LEU A 21 -8.89 -0.79 10.23
C LEU A 21 -9.88 -1.72 10.92
N SER A 22 -10.00 -2.98 10.48
CA SER A 22 -10.92 -3.96 11.09
C SER A 22 -10.52 -4.35 12.52
N MET A 23 -9.25 -4.19 12.87
CA MET A 23 -8.70 -4.52 14.18
C MET A 23 -8.61 -3.30 15.11
N MET A 24 -9.03 -2.14 14.63
CA MET A 24 -8.88 -0.88 15.35
C MET A 24 -9.71 -0.89 16.63
N ASP A 25 -9.05 -0.59 17.76
CA ASP A 25 -9.73 -0.41 19.04
C ASP A 25 -10.25 1.03 19.14
N MET A 26 -11.57 1.18 19.06
CA MET A 26 -12.26 2.47 19.13
C MET A 26 -12.18 3.12 20.52
N ASN A 27 -11.92 2.35 21.58
CA ASN A 27 -11.79 2.89 22.94
C ASN A 27 -10.38 3.40 23.22
N ALA A 28 -9.38 2.85 22.53
CA ALA A 28 -7.98 3.28 22.59
C ALA A 28 -7.65 4.43 21.62
N MET A 29 -8.63 4.84 20.79
CA MET A 29 -8.52 6.05 20.00
C MET A 29 -8.41 7.26 20.95
N PRO A 30 -7.35 8.09 20.84
CA PRO A 30 -7.37 9.38 21.50
C PRO A 30 -8.61 10.13 21.00
N GLN A 31 -9.24 10.95 21.86
CA GLN A 31 -10.39 11.80 21.53
C GLN A 31 -9.98 12.88 20.52
N LEU A 32 -9.60 12.45 19.33
CA LEU A 32 -9.33 13.28 18.19
C LEU A 32 -10.72 13.63 17.67
N SER A 33 -11.17 14.85 17.98
CA SER A 33 -12.14 15.51 17.12
C SER A 33 -11.75 15.21 15.67
N MET A 34 -12.71 14.87 14.80
CA MET A 34 -12.51 14.52 13.38
C MET A 34 -11.72 15.55 12.53
N SER A 35 -11.13 16.57 13.15
CA SER A 35 -10.05 17.36 12.60
C SER A 35 -8.82 16.50 12.35
N MET A 36 -8.55 16.25 11.06
CA MET A 36 -7.33 15.60 10.56
C MET A 36 -6.05 16.17 11.20
N ARG A 37 -6.03 17.42 11.65
CA ARG A 37 -4.85 18.10 12.21
C ARG A 37 -4.23 17.43 13.45
N ASN A 38 -5.01 16.67 14.22
CA ASN A 38 -4.54 16.14 15.50
C ASN A 38 -4.16 14.64 15.44
N VAL A 39 -4.24 14.01 14.26
CA VAL A 39 -3.82 12.62 14.08
C VAL A 39 -2.29 12.55 14.05
N PRO A 40 -1.63 11.69 14.86
CA PRO A 40 -0.19 11.45 14.78
C PRO A 40 0.23 11.15 13.33
N GLY A 41 1.18 11.94 12.82
CA GLY A 41 1.64 11.89 11.43
C GLY A 41 1.14 13.05 10.54
N VAL A 42 0.06 13.76 10.87
CA VAL A 42 -0.48 14.84 9.99
C VAL A 42 0.40 16.08 9.93
N SER A 43 1.25 16.33 10.92
CA SER A 43 2.34 17.31 10.81
C SER A 43 3.38 16.96 9.73
N THR A 44 3.39 15.72 9.22
CA THR A 44 4.30 15.29 8.13
C THR A 44 3.66 15.41 6.75
N ASP A 45 2.43 15.94 6.64
CA ASP A 45 1.77 16.17 5.36
C ASP A 45 2.57 17.10 4.45
N GLU A 46 3.18 18.15 5.01
CA GLU A 46 4.05 19.04 4.23
C GLU A 46 5.24 18.29 3.64
N GLU A 47 5.88 17.39 4.40
CA GLU A 47 6.98 16.57 3.89
C GLU A 47 6.50 15.57 2.82
N PHE A 48 5.31 15.00 2.99
CA PHE A 48 4.72 14.08 2.04
C PHE A 48 4.40 14.75 0.70
N PHE A 49 3.96 16.01 0.69
CA PHE A 49 3.55 16.72 -0.52
C PHE A 49 4.59 17.66 -1.10
N LYS A 50 5.74 17.86 -0.43
CA LYS A 50 6.82 18.77 -0.84
C LYS A 50 7.33 18.56 -2.26
N ASP A 51 7.31 17.32 -2.73
CA ASP A 51 7.77 16.95 -4.07
C ASP A 51 6.65 16.94 -5.12
N LEU A 52 5.41 17.30 -4.77
CA LEU A 52 4.31 17.44 -5.73
C LEU A 52 4.47 18.72 -6.56
N PRO A 53 4.10 18.67 -7.86
CA PRO A 53 3.99 19.87 -8.66
C PRO A 53 2.82 20.73 -8.15
N THR A 54 3.12 21.87 -7.53
CA THR A 54 2.09 22.84 -7.14
C THR A 54 1.61 23.61 -8.37
N ALA A 55 0.34 24.06 -8.38
CA ALA A 55 -0.22 24.87 -9.47
C ALA A 55 0.61 26.14 -9.79
N GLU A 56 1.38 26.64 -8.83
CA GLU A 56 2.32 27.76 -9.00
C GLU A 56 3.55 27.39 -9.84
N GLN A 57 4.06 26.16 -9.72
CA GLN A 57 5.20 25.65 -10.51
C GLN A 57 4.79 25.30 -11.95
N GLN A 58 3.51 25.01 -12.19
CA GLN A 58 2.99 24.73 -13.53
C GLN A 58 2.79 26.01 -14.37
N LYS A 59 2.63 27.18 -13.74
CA LYS A 59 2.50 28.47 -14.45
C LYS A 59 3.79 28.93 -15.16
N GLU A 60 4.95 28.42 -14.77
CA GLU A 60 6.24 28.76 -15.41
C GLU A 60 6.53 27.89 -16.65
N LYS A 61 5.79 26.80 -16.87
CA LYS A 61 5.84 26.03 -18.12
C LYS A 61 4.74 26.55 -19.06
N ASN A 62 5.15 27.26 -20.10
CA ASN A 62 4.28 27.72 -21.19
C ASN A 62 3.62 26.52 -21.91
N GLU A 63 2.49 26.03 -21.41
CA GLU A 63 1.63 25.08 -22.11
C GLU A 63 0.37 25.81 -22.60
N THR A 64 0.07 25.65 -23.89
CA THR A 64 -1.06 26.29 -24.57
C THR A 64 -2.41 25.73 -24.06
N PRO A 65 -3.49 26.54 -24.05
CA PRO A 65 -4.75 26.17 -23.38
C PRO A 65 -5.48 24.97 -24.04
N ALA A 66 -5.12 24.63 -25.28
CA ALA A 66 -5.86 23.68 -26.11
C ALA A 66 -5.52 22.20 -25.84
N GLU A 67 -4.43 21.89 -25.15
CA GLU A 67 -4.03 20.51 -24.82
C GLU A 67 -4.49 20.06 -23.42
N ALA A 68 -4.93 21.00 -22.58
CA ALA A 68 -5.36 20.76 -21.21
C ALA A 68 -6.79 20.21 -21.08
N GLU A 69 -7.63 20.32 -22.13
CA GLU A 69 -9.05 19.94 -22.06
C GLU A 69 -9.32 18.44 -22.28
N ASN A 70 -8.34 17.64 -22.73
CA ASN A 70 -8.56 16.24 -23.15
C ASN A 70 -7.76 15.14 -22.42
N LYS A 71 -7.17 15.43 -21.26
CA LYS A 71 -6.78 14.39 -20.29
C LYS A 71 -7.48 14.70 -18.99
N ARG A 72 -8.50 13.92 -18.63
CA ARG A 72 -9.18 14.06 -17.33
C ARG A 72 -8.13 13.87 -16.23
N ALA A 73 -7.60 14.99 -15.73
CA ALA A 73 -6.65 14.98 -14.64
C ALA A 73 -7.34 14.33 -13.44
N PHE A 74 -6.73 13.27 -12.92
CA PHE A 74 -7.18 12.63 -11.69
C PHE A 74 -6.03 12.65 -10.70
N SER A 75 -6.39 12.83 -9.44
CA SER A 75 -5.51 12.63 -8.30
C SER A 75 -6.31 11.88 -7.25
N SER A 76 -5.72 10.83 -6.71
CA SER A 76 -6.31 10.01 -5.66
C SER A 76 -5.39 10.06 -4.44
N TYR A 77 -5.94 10.43 -3.30
CA TYR A 77 -5.25 10.42 -2.02
C TYR A 77 -6.02 9.54 -1.04
N SER A 78 -5.30 8.66 -0.37
CA SER A 78 -5.84 7.81 0.68
C SER A 78 -4.99 7.91 1.94
N PHE A 79 -5.67 8.08 3.07
CA PHE A 79 -5.08 8.13 4.40
C PHE A 79 -5.86 7.18 5.31
N SER A 80 -5.15 6.37 6.08
CA SER A 80 -5.74 5.59 7.16
C SER A 80 -4.79 5.54 8.34
N SER A 81 -5.37 5.55 9.54
CA SER A 81 -4.63 5.41 10.79
C SER A 81 -5.43 4.50 11.71
N SER A 82 -4.79 3.47 12.22
CA SER A 82 -5.38 2.45 13.08
C SER A 82 -4.50 2.25 14.30
N SER A 83 -5.13 2.04 15.46
CA SER A 83 -4.43 1.70 16.69
C SER A 83 -5.12 0.57 17.43
N VAL A 84 -4.32 -0.25 18.09
CA VAL A 84 -4.77 -1.35 18.95
C VAL A 84 -3.89 -1.43 20.18
N VAL A 85 -4.43 -1.91 21.29
CA VAL A 85 -3.67 -2.22 22.50
C VAL A 85 -3.34 -3.71 22.46
N ASP A 86 -2.06 -4.07 22.64
CA ASP A 86 -1.65 -5.46 22.72
C ASP A 86 -1.93 -6.09 24.10
N GLU A 87 -1.63 -7.39 24.22
CA GLU A 87 -1.85 -8.15 25.46
C GLU A 87 -1.00 -7.62 26.63
N GLU A 88 0.12 -6.96 26.33
CA GLU A 88 0.98 -6.30 27.31
C GLU A 88 0.54 -4.86 27.65
N GLY A 89 -0.60 -4.40 27.12
CA GLY A 89 -1.14 -3.07 27.37
C GLY A 89 -0.43 -1.96 26.58
N ARG A 90 0.42 -2.29 25.61
CA ARG A 90 1.14 -1.31 24.79
C ARG A 90 0.29 -0.88 23.60
N LYS A 91 0.33 0.41 23.29
CA LYS A 91 -0.30 0.95 22.09
C LYS A 91 0.55 0.64 20.87
N VAL A 92 -0.08 0.01 19.87
CA VAL A 92 0.47 -0.27 18.56
C VAL A 92 -0.28 0.58 17.54
N MET A 93 0.45 1.30 16.68
CA MET A 93 -0.15 2.16 15.66
C MET A 93 0.33 1.78 14.26
N SER A 94 -0.57 1.92 13.30
CA SER A 94 -0.32 1.76 11.87
C SER A 94 -0.96 2.93 11.11
N THR A 95 -0.16 3.66 10.36
CA THR A 95 -0.61 4.79 9.54
C THR A 95 -0.17 4.57 8.10
N ARG A 96 -1.11 4.68 7.16
CA ARG A 96 -0.91 4.48 5.73
C ARG A 96 -1.32 5.72 4.95
N ARG A 97 -0.47 6.20 4.07
CA ARG A 97 -0.70 7.32 3.14
C ARG A 97 -0.38 6.91 1.71
N ARG A 98 -1.26 7.16 0.74
CA ARG A 98 -0.95 6.93 -0.67
C ARG A 98 -1.51 8.04 -1.54
N TYR A 99 -0.71 8.48 -2.49
CA TYR A 99 -1.06 9.43 -3.53
C TYR A 99 -0.74 8.83 -4.90
N GLU A 100 -1.65 9.01 -5.85
CA GLU A 100 -1.43 8.70 -7.25
C GLU A 100 -2.13 9.73 -8.14
N ASP A 101 -1.58 9.99 -9.33
CA ASP A 101 -2.18 10.92 -10.29
C ASP A 101 -2.07 10.45 -11.75
N SER A 102 -2.70 11.22 -12.64
CA SER A 102 -2.76 10.94 -14.07
C SER A 102 -1.42 10.94 -14.80
N THR A 103 -0.34 11.41 -14.16
CA THR A 103 1.03 11.33 -14.74
C THR A 103 1.68 9.96 -14.52
N GLY A 104 1.00 9.07 -13.77
CA GLY A 104 1.52 7.77 -13.35
C GLY A 104 2.39 7.85 -12.09
N ARG A 105 2.49 9.04 -11.48
CA ARG A 105 3.14 9.20 -10.17
C ARG A 105 2.43 8.36 -9.12
N LEU A 106 3.20 7.73 -8.24
CA LEU A 106 2.67 6.97 -7.11
C LEU A 106 3.61 7.10 -5.91
N LYS A 107 3.10 7.63 -4.81
CA LYS A 107 3.81 7.70 -3.53
C LYS A 107 3.00 6.95 -2.48
N ALA A 108 3.63 6.04 -1.75
CA ALA A 108 2.97 5.28 -0.69
C ALA A 108 3.87 5.23 0.55
N GLU A 109 3.33 5.58 1.71
CA GLU A 109 4.00 5.50 3.00
C GLU A 109 3.22 4.59 3.94
N HIS A 110 3.94 3.71 4.62
CA HIS A 110 3.43 2.95 5.75
C HIS A 110 4.32 3.20 6.96
N GLU A 111 3.76 3.86 7.96
CA GLU A 111 4.38 4.17 9.23
C GLU A 111 3.81 3.26 10.31
N ARG A 112 4.69 2.56 11.02
CA ARG A 112 4.36 1.66 12.11
C ARG A 112 5.04 2.14 13.38
N GLU A 113 4.31 2.11 14.49
CA GLU A 113 4.82 2.55 15.79
C GLU A 113 4.48 1.56 16.90
N VAL A 114 5.49 1.27 17.74
CA VAL A 114 5.36 0.46 18.95
C VAL A 114 6.24 1.08 20.03
N MET A 115 5.67 1.46 21.18
CA MET A 115 6.42 2.07 22.30
C MET A 115 7.30 3.28 21.89
N GLY A 116 6.82 4.14 20.99
CA GLY A 116 7.58 5.30 20.50
C GLY A 116 8.71 4.97 19.51
N LYS A 117 8.98 3.69 19.25
CA LYS A 117 9.84 3.25 18.14
C LYS A 117 9.02 3.29 16.86
N ARG A 118 9.61 3.84 15.79
CA ARG A 118 8.91 4.06 14.53
C ARG A 118 9.69 3.50 13.36
N LEU A 119 8.99 2.80 12.48
CA LEU A 119 9.50 2.36 11.19
C LEU A 119 8.59 2.90 10.09
N LYS A 120 9.17 3.68 9.18
CA LYS A 120 8.48 4.21 7.99
C LYS A 120 9.05 3.53 6.75
N THR A 121 8.17 2.97 5.94
CA THR A 121 8.49 2.39 4.64
C THR A 121 7.84 3.26 3.55
N VAL A 122 8.62 3.68 2.56
CA VAL A 122 8.21 4.62 1.52
C VAL A 122 8.44 4.02 0.14
N TRP A 123 7.41 4.09 -0.71
CA TRP A 123 7.51 3.97 -2.15
C TRP A 123 7.38 5.34 -2.80
N ASN A 124 8.21 5.63 -3.80
CA ASN A 124 8.01 6.82 -4.63
C ASN A 124 8.35 6.51 -6.08
N ARG A 125 7.37 6.61 -6.96
CA ARG A 125 7.53 6.57 -8.41
C ARG A 125 7.11 7.91 -8.97
N LYS A 126 8.00 8.62 -9.67
CA LYS A 126 7.70 9.98 -10.15
C LYS A 126 6.82 10.00 -11.40
N TYR A 127 6.96 9.01 -12.28
CA TYR A 127 6.23 8.91 -13.55
C TYR A 127 5.83 7.47 -13.85
N GLY A 128 4.86 7.25 -14.75
CA GLY A 128 4.41 5.90 -15.11
C GLY A 128 5.51 4.95 -15.61
N ASN A 129 6.58 5.49 -16.19
CA ASN A 129 7.68 4.76 -16.83
C ASN A 129 8.88 4.54 -15.89
N ASP A 130 8.81 5.12 -14.69
CA ASP A 130 9.86 5.06 -13.68
C ASP A 130 9.76 3.74 -12.91
N GLU A 131 10.90 3.12 -12.60
CA GLU A 131 10.95 1.91 -11.79
C GLU A 131 10.50 2.18 -10.36
N GLY A 132 10.68 3.41 -9.88
CA GLY A 132 10.36 3.86 -8.53
C GLY A 132 11.46 3.53 -7.51
N GLU A 133 11.48 4.30 -6.43
CA GLU A 133 12.46 4.21 -5.35
C GLU A 133 11.79 3.73 -4.06
N HIS A 134 12.54 2.96 -3.27
CA HIS A 134 12.11 2.45 -1.98
C HIS A 134 13.05 2.87 -0.86
N HIS A 135 12.48 3.36 0.24
CA HIS A 135 13.23 3.79 1.42
C HIS A 135 12.62 3.25 2.71
N THR A 136 13.48 2.83 3.63
CA THR A 136 13.09 2.45 4.99
C THR A 136 13.80 3.36 5.99
N ILE A 137 13.03 3.99 6.88
CA ILE A 137 13.52 4.94 7.88
C ILE A 137 13.12 4.41 9.26
N CYS A 138 14.08 4.18 10.15
CA CYS A 138 13.83 3.80 11.53
C CYS A 138 14.36 4.86 12.49
N SER A 139 13.58 5.23 13.51
CA SER A 139 13.92 6.34 14.40
C SER A 139 14.87 5.97 15.54
N GLN A 140 14.81 4.73 16.05
CA GLN A 140 15.44 4.36 17.33
C GLN A 140 16.01 2.93 17.38
N SER A 141 15.81 2.10 16.35
CA SER A 141 16.33 0.73 16.30
C SER A 141 16.79 0.37 14.89
N THR A 142 17.36 -0.82 14.72
CA THR A 142 17.53 -1.37 13.38
C THR A 142 16.17 -1.79 12.81
N PRO A 143 15.99 -1.78 11.48
CA PRO A 143 14.78 -2.30 10.85
C PRO A 143 14.47 -3.74 11.29
N GLU A 144 15.48 -4.60 11.41
CA GLU A 144 15.33 -6.01 11.77
C GLU A 144 14.80 -6.20 13.19
N GLU A 145 15.32 -5.41 14.15
CA GLU A 145 14.82 -5.42 15.53
C GLU A 145 13.38 -4.93 15.62
N PHE A 146 13.04 -3.90 14.84
CA PHE A 146 11.67 -3.40 14.77
C PHE A 146 10.73 -4.45 14.19
N GLU A 147 11.11 -5.14 13.10
CA GLU A 147 10.26 -6.18 12.50
C GLU A 147 10.03 -7.35 13.46
N LYS A 148 11.07 -7.74 14.22
CA LYS A 148 10.91 -8.75 15.26
C LYS A 148 9.90 -8.31 16.33
N LEU A 149 9.99 -7.06 16.79
CA LEU A 149 9.02 -6.49 17.72
C LEU A 149 7.61 -6.40 17.10
N TRP A 150 7.50 -5.96 15.85
CA TRP A 150 6.24 -5.82 15.15
C TRP A 150 5.54 -7.18 14.98
N SER A 151 6.29 -8.24 14.68
CA SER A 151 5.74 -9.59 14.48
C SER A 151 5.00 -10.15 15.70
N THR A 152 5.29 -9.66 16.90
CA THR A 152 4.61 -10.09 18.13
C THR A 152 3.33 -9.31 18.42
N THR A 153 3.13 -8.17 17.76
CA THR A 153 1.94 -7.33 17.91
C THR A 153 0.70 -7.96 17.25
N PRO A 154 -0.52 -7.56 17.65
CA PRO A 154 -1.75 -8.01 16.99
C PRO A 154 -1.73 -7.76 15.47
N PHE A 155 -1.32 -6.55 15.03
CA PHE A 155 -1.23 -6.24 13.60
C PHE A 155 -0.20 -7.13 12.88
N GLY A 156 0.98 -7.35 13.46
CA GLY A 156 2.00 -8.21 12.85
C GLY A 156 1.51 -9.64 12.67
N LYS A 157 0.90 -10.23 13.70
CA LYS A 157 0.29 -11.58 13.65
C LYS A 157 -0.81 -11.66 12.59
N ALA A 158 -1.69 -10.66 12.53
CA ALA A 158 -2.78 -10.62 11.57
C ALA A 158 -2.29 -10.45 10.12
N GLN A 159 -1.29 -9.60 9.90
CA GLN A 159 -0.66 -9.41 8.59
C GLN A 159 -0.03 -10.71 8.09
N GLU A 160 0.71 -11.44 8.93
CA GLU A 160 1.29 -12.73 8.53
C GLU A 160 0.22 -13.77 8.18
N LYS A 161 -0.85 -13.86 8.97
CA LYS A 161 -2.00 -14.71 8.63
C LYS A 161 -2.60 -14.32 7.28
N LYS A 162 -2.86 -13.03 7.06
CA LYS A 162 -3.46 -12.53 5.81
C LYS A 162 -2.57 -12.76 4.59
N LYS A 163 -1.24 -12.61 4.75
CA LYS A 163 -0.26 -12.92 3.70
C LYS A 163 -0.31 -14.39 3.30
N LYS A 164 -0.41 -15.30 4.28
CA LYS A 164 -0.54 -16.74 4.02
C LYS A 164 -1.81 -17.06 3.23
N GLU A 165 -2.95 -16.51 3.66
CA GLU A 165 -4.24 -16.66 2.95
C GLU A 165 -4.18 -16.15 1.51
N LEU A 166 -3.58 -14.99 1.28
CA LEU A 166 -3.43 -14.41 -0.07
C LEU A 166 -2.53 -15.26 -0.97
N LYS A 167 -1.45 -15.84 -0.40
CA LYS A 167 -0.55 -16.72 -1.14
C LYS A 167 -1.27 -18.00 -1.57
N GLU A 168 -1.95 -18.67 -0.65
CA GLU A 168 -2.72 -19.90 -0.92
C GLU A 168 -3.83 -19.65 -1.96
N SER A 169 -4.55 -18.53 -1.86
CA SER A 169 -5.56 -18.15 -2.85
C SER A 169 -4.98 -17.88 -4.24
N SER A 170 -3.76 -17.32 -4.32
CA SER A 170 -3.11 -17.04 -5.60
C SER A 170 -2.60 -18.31 -6.29
N GLU A 171 -2.05 -19.26 -5.52
CA GLU A 171 -1.58 -20.55 -6.03
C GLU A 171 -2.76 -21.40 -6.53
N ALA A 172 -3.87 -21.44 -5.78
CA ALA A 172 -5.08 -22.15 -6.21
C ALA A 172 -5.68 -21.57 -7.50
N ALA A 173 -5.71 -20.23 -7.64
CA ALA A 173 -6.21 -19.58 -8.85
C ALA A 173 -5.31 -19.86 -10.08
N GLN A 174 -3.99 -19.90 -9.89
CA GLN A 174 -3.05 -20.24 -10.96
C GLN A 174 -3.21 -21.70 -11.43
N ASP A 175 -3.38 -22.64 -10.49
CA ASP A 175 -3.60 -24.05 -10.82
C ASP A 175 -4.91 -24.28 -11.59
N GLU A 176 -5.99 -23.58 -11.23
CA GLU A 176 -7.25 -23.63 -11.98
C GLU A 176 -7.12 -23.05 -13.38
N GLN A 177 -6.43 -21.93 -13.52
CA GLN A 177 -6.20 -21.28 -14.81
C GLN A 177 -5.34 -22.15 -15.73
N GLN A 178 -4.32 -22.83 -15.19
CA GLN A 178 -3.48 -23.77 -15.93
C GLN A 178 -4.27 -25.02 -16.39
N LYS A 179 -5.16 -25.55 -15.53
CA LYS A 179 -6.05 -26.67 -15.89
C LYS A 179 -7.02 -26.29 -17.01
N GLN A 180 -7.59 -25.08 -16.95
CA GLN A 180 -8.49 -24.59 -18.00
C GLN A 180 -7.76 -24.38 -19.34
N LEU A 181 -6.55 -23.80 -19.32
CA LEU A 181 -5.73 -23.67 -20.53
C LEU A 181 -5.41 -25.02 -21.16
N LYS A 182 -5.03 -26.01 -20.33
CA LYS A 182 -4.71 -27.36 -20.82
C LYS A 182 -5.94 -28.05 -21.42
N GLN A 183 -7.11 -27.93 -20.78
CA GLN A 183 -8.36 -28.44 -21.33
C GLN A 183 -8.76 -27.77 -22.65
N GLN A 184 -8.54 -26.46 -22.80
CA GLN A 184 -8.82 -25.75 -24.05
C GLN A 184 -7.85 -26.17 -25.17
N GLN A 185 -6.56 -26.35 -24.86
CA GLN A 185 -5.58 -26.86 -25.82
C GLN A 185 -5.88 -28.30 -26.25
N ASP A 186 -6.25 -29.18 -25.32
CA ASP A 186 -6.63 -30.56 -25.60
C ASP A 186 -7.92 -30.65 -26.43
N GLN A 187 -8.88 -29.74 -26.22
CA GLN A 187 -10.09 -29.64 -27.04
C GLN A 187 -9.80 -29.13 -28.46
N HIS A 188 -8.84 -28.20 -28.62
CA HIS A 188 -8.46 -27.66 -29.93
C HIS A 188 -7.76 -28.72 -30.79
N GLN A 189 -6.82 -29.49 -30.22
CA GLN A 189 -6.14 -30.57 -30.93
C GLN A 189 -7.08 -31.72 -31.36
N LYS A 190 -8.09 -32.04 -30.54
CA LYS A 190 -9.10 -33.04 -30.89
C LYS A 190 -10.00 -32.59 -32.06
N GLN A 191 -10.29 -31.30 -32.18
CA GLN A 191 -11.10 -30.78 -33.29
C GLN A 191 -10.33 -30.74 -34.62
N GLU A 192 -9.03 -30.44 -34.59
CA GLU A 192 -8.18 -30.45 -35.79
C GLU A 192 -7.97 -31.87 -36.35
N THR A 193 -7.77 -32.86 -35.46
CA THR A 193 -7.59 -34.26 -35.86
C THR A 193 -8.84 -34.90 -36.46
N THR A 194 -10.05 -34.46 -36.07
CA THR A 194 -11.31 -34.95 -36.64
C THR A 194 -11.71 -34.30 -37.96
N LYS A 195 -11.08 -33.18 -38.38
CA LYS A 195 -11.36 -32.51 -39.67
C LYS A 195 -10.46 -32.99 -40.81
N SER A 196 -9.43 -33.80 -40.50
CA SER A 196 -8.43 -34.28 -41.47
C SER A 196 -8.61 -35.75 -41.87
N ALA A 197 -9.73 -36.38 -41.49
CA ALA A 197 -10.15 -37.72 -41.90
C ALA A 197 -11.45 -37.64 -42.70
#